data_AF-A0A2E8ES63-F1
#
_entry.id   AF-A0A2E8ES63-F1
#
_cell.length_a   1.000
_cell.length_b   1.000
_cell.length_c   1.000
_cell.angle_alpha   90.00
_cell.angle_beta   90.00
_cell.angle_gamma   90.00
#
_symmetry.space_group_name_H-M   'P 1'
#
loop_
_entity.id
_entity.type
_entity.pdbx_description
1 polymer ?
#
loop_
_entity_poly.entity_id
_entity_poly.type
_entity_poly.pdbx_seq_one_letter_code
_entity_poly.pdbx_strand_id
1 'polypeptide(L)'
;MKRTEKEEIKKDGAKAVKNSGRGMRKGDAMKNKFLIDYKHCEKSHTVSLANWRKHAKDALNENYRYPLLCLVLGKDSERKLAVVEWTVFLELVEGSDYE
;
A
#
# COMPACT_ATOMS: atom_id res chain seq x y z
N MET A 1 3.04 -9.58 19.36
CA MET A 1 1.82 -8.76 19.60
C MET A 1 1.24 -8.50 18.22
N LYS A 2 -0.05 -8.80 17.96
CA LYS A 2 -0.59 -8.73 16.59
C LYS A 2 -0.47 -7.29 16.09
N ARG A 3 0.40 -7.05 15.12
CA ARG A 3 0.63 -5.72 14.55
C ARG A 3 -0.64 -5.24 13.86
N THR A 4 -0.99 -4.00 14.13
CA THR A 4 -2.17 -3.34 13.58
C THR A 4 -1.78 -2.43 12.42
N GLU A 5 -2.70 -2.22 11.49
CA GLU A 5 -2.52 -1.28 10.36
C GLU A 5 -2.10 0.12 10.87
N LYS A 6 -2.65 0.58 11.99
CA LYS A 6 -2.30 1.87 12.60
C LYS A 6 -0.83 1.97 13.01
N GLU A 7 -0.25 0.88 13.51
CA GLU A 7 1.18 0.84 13.88
C GLU A 7 2.07 0.89 12.63
N GLU A 8 1.67 0.21 11.56
CA GLU A 8 2.41 0.24 10.29
C GLU A 8 2.37 1.63 9.65
N ILE A 9 1.21 2.28 9.66
CA ILE A 9 1.05 3.67 9.19
C ILE A 9 1.99 4.61 9.96
N LYS A 10 2.02 4.48 11.29
CA LYS A 10 2.90 5.30 12.14
C LYS A 10 4.38 5.03 11.85
N LYS A 11 4.79 3.75 11.76
CA LYS A 11 6.18 3.36 11.45
C LYS A 11 6.64 3.89 10.10
N ASP A 12 5.77 3.83 9.10
CA ASP A 12 6.12 4.25 7.74
C ASP A 12 6.00 5.76 7.54
N GLY A 13 5.62 6.53 8.57
CA GLY A 13 5.37 7.98 8.45
C GLY A 13 4.25 8.29 7.46
N ALA A 14 3.35 7.34 7.23
CA ALA A 14 2.22 7.49 6.34
C ALA A 14 1.06 8.21 7.06
N LYS A 15 0.20 8.85 6.28
CA LYS A 15 -0.99 9.54 6.80
C LYS A 15 -2.20 8.68 6.58
N ALA A 16 -2.84 8.22 7.66
CA ALA A 16 -4.08 7.47 7.56
C ALA A 16 -5.13 8.20 6.71
N VAL A 17 -5.81 7.47 5.83
CA VAL A 17 -6.97 8.01 5.11
C VAL A 17 -8.07 8.24 6.15
N LYS A 18 -8.60 9.47 6.23
CA LYS A 18 -9.73 9.75 7.13
C LYS A 18 -10.97 9.03 6.59
N ASN A 19 -11.28 7.87 7.14
CA ASN A 19 -12.59 7.25 6.98
C ASN A 19 -13.62 8.16 7.68
N SER A 20 -14.26 9.05 6.92
CA SER A 20 -15.44 9.73 7.42
C SER A 20 -16.55 8.68 7.45
N GLY A 21 -17.23 8.53 8.59
CA GLY A 21 -18.28 7.52 8.81
C GLY A 21 -19.50 7.62 7.87
N ARG A 22 -19.40 8.34 6.75
CA ARG A 22 -20.39 8.46 5.66
C ARG A 22 -19.80 8.66 4.24
N GLY A 23 -18.47 8.61 3.99
CA GLY A 23 -17.93 9.18 2.74
C GLY A 23 -16.82 8.40 2.03
N MET A 24 -17.14 7.91 0.82
CA MET A 24 -16.38 7.70 -0.43
C MET A 24 -14.87 7.42 -0.49
N ARG A 25 -14.06 7.66 0.53
CA ARG A 25 -12.60 7.49 0.50
C ARG A 25 -12.21 6.08 1.00
N LYS A 26 -11.36 5.39 0.24
CA LYS A 26 -10.97 3.99 0.45
C LYS A 26 -9.44 3.86 0.40
N GLY A 27 -8.88 2.95 1.21
CA GLY A 27 -7.45 2.76 1.41
C GLY A 27 -7.03 3.04 2.86
N ASP A 28 -5.89 2.52 3.30
CA ASP A 28 -5.48 2.59 4.71
C ASP A 28 -4.72 3.89 5.01
N ALA A 29 -3.76 4.22 4.16
CA ALA A 29 -2.95 5.41 4.31
C ALA A 29 -2.42 5.96 2.99
N MET A 30 -1.91 7.18 3.07
CA MET A 30 -1.28 7.89 1.97
C MET A 30 0.16 8.20 2.36
N LYS A 31 1.08 8.01 1.40
CA LYS A 31 2.47 8.47 1.51
C LYS A 31 2.92 8.96 0.15
N ASN A 32 3.44 10.19 0.09
CA ASN A 32 3.83 10.85 -1.17
C ASN A 32 2.69 10.82 -2.21
N LYS A 33 2.92 10.20 -3.38
CA LYS A 33 1.93 10.01 -4.46
C LYS A 33 1.24 8.65 -4.40
N PHE A 34 1.44 7.86 -3.35
CA PHE A 34 0.87 6.53 -3.21
C PHE A 34 -0.36 6.52 -2.29
N LEU A 35 -1.31 5.66 -2.64
CA LEU A 35 -2.34 5.14 -1.75
C LEU A 35 -1.91 3.72 -1.32
N ILE A 36 -1.67 3.56 -0.03
CA ILE A 36 -1.17 2.32 0.57
C ILE A 36 -2.33 1.52 1.13
N ASP A 37 -2.36 0.24 0.79
CA ASP A 37 -3.20 -0.79 1.41
C ASP A 37 -2.28 -1.83 2.08
N TYR A 38 -2.35 -1.93 3.40
CA TYR A 38 -1.53 -2.82 4.20
C TYR A 38 -2.16 -4.21 4.25
N LYS A 39 -1.32 -5.24 4.07
CA LYS A 39 -1.74 -6.64 4.15
C LYS A 39 -0.79 -7.42 5.04
N HIS A 40 -1.30 -7.90 6.16
CA HIS A 40 -0.55 -8.81 7.03
C HIS A 40 -0.67 -10.23 6.48
N CYS A 41 0.45 -10.75 5.98
CA CYS A 41 0.52 -12.02 5.27
C CYS A 41 1.23 -13.07 6.14
N GLU A 42 0.50 -13.84 6.94
CA GLU A 42 1.13 -14.90 7.75
C GLU A 42 1.67 -16.06 6.90
N LYS A 43 0.97 -16.39 5.81
CA LYS A 43 1.33 -17.49 4.89
C LYS A 43 1.35 -17.04 3.43
N SER A 44 0.26 -16.42 2.98
CA SER A 44 0.10 -16.00 1.59
C SER A 44 -0.82 -14.79 1.48
N HIS A 45 -0.65 -14.03 0.40
CA HIS A 45 -1.60 -13.03 -0.04
C HIS A 45 -1.78 -13.14 -1.55
N THR A 46 -3.03 -13.22 -2.00
CA THR A 46 -3.34 -13.37 -3.41
C THR A 46 -3.58 -12.00 -4.03
N VAL A 47 -2.74 -11.63 -4.99
CA VAL A 47 -2.96 -10.48 -5.88
C VAL A 47 -3.61 -11.00 -7.16
N SER A 48 -4.74 -10.39 -7.54
CA SER A 48 -5.48 -10.73 -8.76
C SER A 48 -5.75 -9.46 -9.56
N LEU A 49 -5.95 -9.59 -10.87
CA LEU A 49 -6.27 -8.43 -11.70
C LEU A 49 -7.52 -7.67 -11.19
N ALA A 50 -8.51 -8.40 -10.67
CA ALA A 50 -9.74 -7.80 -10.14
C ALA A 50 -9.47 -6.98 -8.86
N ASN A 51 -8.72 -7.52 -7.89
CA ASN A 51 -8.43 -6.78 -6.66
C ASN A 51 -7.46 -5.61 -6.90
N TRP A 52 -6.51 -5.78 -7.82
CA TRP A 52 -5.61 -4.73 -8.25
C TRP A 52 -6.35 -3.57 -8.92
N ARG A 53 -7.22 -3.86 -9.89
CA ARG A 53 -8.05 -2.84 -10.57
C ARG A 53 -8.91 -2.05 -9.59
N LYS A 54 -9.46 -2.71 -8.58
CA LYS A 54 -10.22 -2.04 -7.52
C LYS A 54 -9.32 -1.06 -6.76
N HIS A 55 -8.14 -1.50 -6.32
CA HIS A 55 -7.19 -0.65 -5.60
C HIS A 55 -6.71 0.53 -6.45
N ALA A 56 -6.39 0.29 -7.73
CA ALA A 56 -6.02 1.33 -8.69
C ALA A 56 -7.13 2.38 -8.85
N LYS A 57 -8.40 1.94 -8.93
CA LYS A 57 -9.56 2.85 -8.97
C LYS A 57 -9.70 3.67 -7.68
N ASP A 58 -9.50 3.04 -6.52
CA ASP A 58 -9.56 3.73 -5.23
C ASP A 58 -8.42 4.77 -5.11
N ALA A 59 -7.20 4.43 -5.58
CA ALA A 59 -6.06 5.34 -5.65
C ALA A 59 -6.31 6.53 -6.58
N LEU A 60 -6.91 6.28 -7.74
CA LEU A 60 -7.32 7.33 -8.68
C LEU A 60 -8.32 8.30 -8.05
N ASN A 61 -9.33 7.77 -7.34
CA ASN A 61 -10.33 8.58 -6.64
C ASN A 61 -9.73 9.36 -5.47
N GLU A 62 -8.66 8.86 -4.85
CA GLU A 62 -7.96 9.51 -3.75
C GLU A 62 -6.90 10.51 -4.26
N ASN A 63 -7.32 11.45 -5.10
CA ASN A 63 -6.49 12.51 -5.68
C ASN A 63 -5.39 12.01 -6.64
N TYR A 64 -5.77 11.14 -7.59
CA TYR A 64 -4.88 10.67 -8.66
C TYR A 64 -3.58 10.05 -8.14
N ARG A 65 -3.69 9.22 -7.10
CA ARG A 65 -2.56 8.50 -6.51
C ARG A 65 -2.27 7.21 -7.26
N TYR A 66 -1.05 6.72 -7.07
CA TYR A 66 -0.65 5.38 -7.49
C TYR A 66 -1.01 4.33 -6.43
N PRO A 67 -1.55 3.17 -6.82
CA PRO A 67 -1.81 2.08 -5.89
C PRO A 67 -0.49 1.45 -5.40
N LEU A 68 -0.41 1.17 -4.10
CA LEU A 68 0.67 0.39 -3.49
C LEU A 68 0.05 -0.62 -2.51
N LEU A 69 0.43 -1.89 -2.62
CA LEU A 69 0.19 -2.87 -1.55
C LEU A 69 1.45 -3.00 -0.71
N CYS A 70 1.31 -2.87 0.60
CA CYS A 70 2.39 -3.12 1.55
C CYS A 70 2.16 -4.47 2.22
N LEU A 71 2.87 -5.50 1.76
CA LEU A 71 2.76 -6.86 2.28
C LEU A 71 3.71 -7.04 3.46
N VAL A 72 3.16 -7.13 4.68
CA VAL A 72 3.92 -7.43 5.90
C VAL A 72 4.01 -8.94 6.05
N LEU A 73 5.20 -9.52 5.86
CA LEU A 73 5.38 -10.98 5.75
C LEU A 73 5.64 -11.65 7.10
N GLY A 74 4.72 -12.49 7.56
CA GLY A 74 4.82 -13.22 8.81
C GLY A 74 4.18 -12.49 10.00
N LYS A 75 3.92 -13.22 11.08
CA LYS A 75 3.12 -12.76 12.22
C LYS A 75 3.76 -11.62 13.02
N ASP A 76 5.09 -11.64 13.16
CA ASP A 76 5.85 -10.70 13.99
C ASP A 76 7.09 -10.14 13.25
N SER A 77 7.05 -10.06 11.92
CA SER A 77 8.19 -9.67 11.07
C SER A 77 8.16 -8.20 10.65
N GLU A 78 9.33 -7.58 10.56
CA GLU A 78 9.50 -6.24 9.95
C GLU A 78 9.72 -6.29 8.44
N ARG A 79 9.80 -7.50 7.84
CA ARG A 79 9.96 -7.65 6.40
C ARG A 79 8.68 -7.22 5.68
N LYS A 80 8.81 -6.19 4.85
CA LYS A 80 7.73 -5.66 4.01
C LYS A 80 8.11 -5.77 2.54
N LEU A 81 7.13 -6.07 1.69
CA LEU A 81 7.26 -5.95 0.24
C LEU A 81 6.31 -4.86 -0.26
N ALA A 82 6.80 -4.03 -1.18
CA ALA A 82 5.95 -3.13 -1.95
C ALA A 82 5.54 -3.81 -3.25
N VAL A 83 4.23 -3.93 -3.49
CA VAL A 83 3.69 -4.32 -4.79
C VAL A 83 3.20 -3.06 -5.47
N VAL A 84 3.81 -2.75 -6.60
CA VAL A 84 3.52 -1.60 -7.46
C VAL A 84 3.41 -2.07 -8.92
N GLU A 85 2.86 -1.22 -9.80
CA GLU A 85 2.92 -1.48 -11.24
C GLU A 85 4.39 -1.60 -11.71
N TRP A 86 4.63 -2.43 -12.72
CA TRP A 86 5.98 -2.62 -13.26
C TRP A 86 6.59 -1.32 -13.77
N THR A 87 5.81 -0.48 -14.43
CA THR A 87 6.28 0.82 -14.93
C THR A 87 6.71 1.76 -13.79
N VAL A 88 5.99 1.74 -12.67
CA VAL A 88 6.35 2.51 -11.48
C VAL A 88 7.65 2.00 -10.88
N PHE A 89 7.88 0.68 -10.87
CA PHE A 89 9.15 0.13 -10.43
C PHE A 89 10.31 0.60 -11.32
N LEU A 90 10.15 0.55 -12.65
CA LEU A 90 11.17 1.03 -13.59
C LEU A 90 11.53 2.50 -13.34
N GLU A 91 10.54 3.37 -13.18
CA GLU A 91 10.75 4.80 -12.85
C GLU A 91 11.48 5.00 -11.51
N LEU A 92 11.29 4.10 -10.53
CA LEU A 92 11.91 4.20 -9.22
C LEU A 92 13.37 3.72 -9.19
N VAL A 93 13.74 2.78 -10.08
CA VAL A 93 15.12 2.26 -10.14
C VAL A 93 16.01 3.04 -11.10
N GLU A 94 15.43 3.77 -12.05
CA GLU A 94 16.16 4.65 -12.96
C GLU A 94 17.00 5.68 -12.19
N GLY A 95 18.31 5.70 -12.42
CA GLY A 95 19.25 6.60 -11.72
C GLY A 95 19.48 6.27 -10.25
N SER A 96 19.12 5.05 -9.82
CA SER A 96 19.42 4.53 -8.48
C SER A 96 20.60 3.55 -8.50
N ASP A 97 21.10 3.15 -7.33
CA ASP A 97 22.15 2.11 -7.20
C ASP A 97 21.69 0.70 -7.65
N TYR A 98 20.42 0.54 -8.04
CA TYR A 98 19.84 -0.72 -8.53
C TYR A 98 19.72 -0.78 -10.06
N GLU A 99 20.15 0.26 -10.78
CA GLU A 99 20.33 0.24 -12.23
C GLU A 99 21.53 -0.64 -12.63
#